data_AF-A0AA90SHT0-F1
#
_entry.id   AF-A0AA90SHT0-F1
#
_cell.length_a   1.000
_cell.length_b   1.000
_cell.length_c   1.000
_cell.angle_alpha   90.00
_cell.angle_beta   90.00
_cell.angle_gamma   90.00
#
_symmetry.space_group_name_H-M   'P 1'
#
loop_
_entity.id
_entity.type
_entity.pdbx_description
1 polymer ?
#
loop_
_entity_poly.entity_id
_entity_poly.type
_entity_poly.pdbx_seq_one_letter_code
_entity_poly.pdbx_strand_id
1 'polypeptide(L)'
;MTVAVPPSDPLELHTAPAGLTGAQLTASYAEKAQELGIDLTAGDFQLLVEAARVLDTVNALQRAIESDGEVITTESGSRINPALAAIDKQRQTLIKMLTQVRASWMYATSGSRPSGRQPGSTHVYDGVTQRQERAAARMPQRGSHAPKRPSHASRKK
;
A
#
# COMPACT_ATOMS: atom_id res chain seq x y z
N MET A 1 -18.69 3.73 28.19
CA MET A 1 -19.21 4.17 26.87
C MET A 1 -18.36 5.33 26.41
N THR A 2 -17.32 5.04 25.61
CA THR A 2 -16.40 6.06 25.09
C THR A 2 -17.04 6.64 23.84
N VAL A 3 -17.49 7.90 23.90
CA VAL A 3 -18.04 8.59 22.73
C VAL A 3 -16.85 8.97 21.86
N ALA A 4 -16.69 8.27 20.73
CA ALA A 4 -15.68 8.64 19.74
C ALA A 4 -16.05 10.01 19.18
N VAL A 5 -15.26 11.03 19.52
CA VAL A 5 -15.41 12.38 18.98
C VAL A 5 -15.09 12.31 17.48
N PRO A 6 -15.99 12.77 16.59
CA PRO A 6 -15.68 12.81 15.16
C PRO A 6 -14.53 13.81 14.93
N PRO A 7 -13.55 13.48 14.08
CA PRO A 7 -12.41 14.37 13.83
C PRO A 7 -12.89 15.68 13.18
N SER A 8 -12.54 16.81 13.80
CA SER A 8 -12.92 18.16 13.35
C SER A 8 -12.25 18.58 12.04
N ASP A 9 -11.13 17.92 11.70
CA ASP A 9 -10.29 18.24 10.55
C ASP A 9 -10.29 17.05 9.56
N PRO A 10 -10.59 17.25 8.27
CA PRO A 10 -10.43 16.19 7.26
C PRO A 10 -8.98 15.69 7.12
N LEU A 11 -8.03 16.41 7.73
CA LEU A 11 -6.62 16.03 7.88
C LEU A 11 -6.36 14.98 8.97
N GLU A 12 -7.24 14.84 9.97
CA GLU A 12 -7.07 13.83 11.04
C GLU A 12 -7.72 12.48 10.70
N LEU A 13 -8.57 12.46 9.67
CA LEU A 13 -9.25 11.24 9.19
C LEU A 13 -8.32 10.16 8.62
N HIS A 14 -7.02 10.44 8.51
CA HIS A 14 -6.02 9.47 8.06
C HIS A 14 -5.74 8.41 9.13
N THR A 15 -6.03 8.73 10.39
CA THR A 15 -6.13 7.79 11.50
C THR A 15 -7.58 7.81 11.97
N ALA A 16 -8.41 6.92 11.41
CA ALA A 16 -9.74 6.72 11.95
C ALA A 16 -9.60 6.33 13.44
N PRO A 17 -10.25 7.04 14.37
CA PRO A 17 -10.16 6.71 15.79
C PRO A 17 -10.64 5.27 16.01
N ALA A 18 -9.96 4.54 16.89
CA ALA A 18 -10.32 3.16 17.19
C ALA A 18 -11.80 3.08 17.61
N GLY A 19 -12.56 2.19 16.98
CA GLY A 19 -13.98 2.01 17.26
C GLY A 19 -14.94 2.87 16.42
N LEU A 20 -14.45 3.70 15.50
CA LEU A 20 -15.30 4.33 14.49
C LEU A 20 -15.87 3.26 13.56
N THR A 21 -17.19 3.24 13.39
CA THR A 21 -17.86 2.33 12.44
C THR A 21 -17.82 2.89 11.02
N GLY A 22 -17.94 2.03 10.02
CA GLY A 22 -18.08 2.43 8.63
C GLY A 22 -19.24 3.39 8.40
N ALA A 23 -20.38 3.17 9.07
CA ALA A 23 -21.54 4.07 9.00
C ALA A 23 -21.22 5.48 9.54
N GLN A 24 -20.51 5.57 10.67
CA GLN A 24 -20.08 6.86 11.23
C GLN A 24 -19.07 7.57 10.32
N LEU A 25 -18.18 6.82 9.66
CA LEU A 25 -17.26 7.37 8.67
C LEU A 25 -18.02 8.02 7.51
N THR A 26 -18.96 7.30 6.90
CA THR A 26 -19.75 7.84 5.77
C THR A 26 -20.59 9.05 6.19
N ALA A 27 -21.22 9.00 7.38
CA ALA A 27 -21.99 10.12 7.91
C ALA A 27 -21.12 11.37 8.12
N SER A 28 -19.95 11.21 8.73
CA SER A 28 -19.01 12.33 8.99
C SER A 28 -18.54 12.98 7.69
N TYR A 29 -18.25 12.18 6.66
CA TYR A 29 -17.87 12.71 5.35
C TYR A 29 -19.03 13.41 4.63
N ALA A 30 -20.26 12.88 4.74
CA ALA A 30 -21.44 13.51 4.15
C ALA A 30 -21.74 14.86 4.82
N GLU A 31 -21.69 14.93 6.15
CA GLU A 31 -21.85 16.16 6.92
C GLU A 31 -20.78 17.20 6.52
N LYS A 32 -19.51 16.79 6.44
CA LYS A 32 -18.43 17.68 6.04
C LYS A 32 -18.57 18.20 4.61
N ALA A 33 -19.02 17.35 3.69
CA ALA A 33 -19.28 17.76 2.31
C ALA A 33 -20.39 18.83 2.26
N GLN A 34 -21.45 18.68 3.05
CA GLN A 34 -22.53 19.67 3.16
C GLN A 34 -22.03 20.99 3.77
N GLU A 35 -21.24 20.95 4.84
CA GLU A 35 -20.64 22.14 5.46
C GLU A 35 -19.79 22.94 4.45
N LEU A 36 -19.10 22.25 3.55
CA LEU A 36 -18.22 22.85 2.55
C LEU A 36 -18.95 23.19 1.23
N GLY A 37 -20.24 22.89 1.11
CA GLY A 37 -21.01 23.08 -0.13
C GLY A 37 -20.48 22.24 -1.30
N ILE A 38 -19.91 21.08 -1.00
CA ILE A 38 -19.36 20.15 -2.00
C ILE A 38 -20.41 19.11 -2.34
N ASP A 39 -20.77 19.03 -3.63
CA ASP A 39 -21.61 17.94 -4.13
C ASP A 39 -20.80 16.65 -4.27
N LEU A 40 -21.17 15.63 -3.50
CA LEU A 40 -20.57 14.31 -3.62
C LEU A 40 -21.01 13.64 -4.92
N THR A 41 -20.04 13.27 -5.75
CA THR A 41 -20.36 12.48 -6.95
C THR A 41 -20.75 11.06 -6.55
N ALA A 42 -21.48 10.37 -7.42
CA ALA A 42 -21.82 8.96 -7.21
C ALA A 42 -20.55 8.09 -7.03
N GLY A 43 -19.44 8.44 -7.70
CA GLY A 43 -18.17 7.75 -7.55
C GLY A 43 -17.54 7.97 -6.18
N ASP A 44 -17.58 9.20 -5.64
CA ASP A 44 -17.08 9.50 -4.30
C ASP A 44 -17.91 8.76 -3.23
N PHE A 45 -19.24 8.70 -3.41
CA PHE A 45 -20.11 7.96 -2.51
C PHE A 45 -19.80 6.46 -2.52
N GLN A 46 -19.62 5.84 -3.70
CA GLN A 46 -19.22 4.44 -3.80
C GLN A 46 -17.88 4.18 -3.12
N LEU A 47 -16.91 5.07 -3.29
CA LEU A 47 -15.59 4.95 -2.67
C LEU A 47 -15.66 5.07 -1.14
N LEU A 48 -16.54 5.94 -0.61
CA LEU A 48 -16.80 6.05 0.82
C LEU A 48 -17.49 4.81 1.40
N VAL A 49 -18.43 4.21 0.68
CA VAL A 49 -19.08 2.95 1.09
C VAL A 49 -18.07 1.81 1.15
N GLU A 50 -17.16 1.73 0.19
CA GLU A 50 -16.12 0.71 0.21
C GLU A 50 -15.11 0.97 1.33
N ALA A 51 -14.69 2.22 1.54
CA ALA A 51 -13.84 2.61 2.66
C ALA A 51 -14.49 2.25 4.02
N ALA A 52 -15.80 2.45 4.18
CA ALA A 52 -16.55 2.06 5.36
C ALA A 52 -16.46 0.54 5.63
N ARG A 53 -16.60 -0.29 4.60
CA ARG A 53 -16.46 -1.75 4.73
C ARG A 53 -15.04 -2.17 5.11
N VAL A 54 -14.03 -1.51 4.56
CA VAL A 54 -12.63 -1.76 4.93
C VAL A 54 -12.40 -1.40 6.40
N LEU A 55 -12.93 -0.27 6.88
CA LEU A 55 -12.84 0.13 8.28
C LEU A 55 -13.51 -0.90 9.22
N ASP A 56 -14.71 -1.35 8.87
CA ASP A 56 -15.41 -2.40 9.65
C ASP A 56 -14.61 -3.70 9.70
N THR A 57 -13.92 -4.06 8.60
CA THR A 57 -13.02 -5.22 8.55
C THR A 57 -11.82 -5.02 9.48
N VAL A 58 -11.21 -3.83 9.51
CA VAL A 58 -10.12 -3.50 10.43
C VAL A 58 -10.59 -3.65 11.88
N ASN A 59 -11.76 -3.11 12.22
CA ASN A 59 -12.33 -3.22 13.55
C ASN A 59 -12.58 -4.68 13.96
N ALA A 60 -13.08 -5.50 13.04
CA ALA A 60 -13.28 -6.94 13.29
C ALA A 60 -11.95 -7.66 13.56
N LEU A 61 -10.90 -7.37 12.78
CA LEU A 61 -9.57 -7.94 13.00
C LEU A 61 -8.95 -7.46 14.32
N GLN A 62 -9.14 -6.19 14.69
CA GLN A 62 -8.67 -5.67 15.98
C GLN A 62 -9.34 -6.40 17.14
N ARG A 63 -10.66 -6.62 17.08
CA ARG A 63 -11.38 -7.40 18.10
C ARG A 63 -10.88 -8.85 18.19
N ALA A 64 -10.52 -9.45 17.06
CA ALA A 64 -9.92 -10.79 17.05
C ALA A 64 -8.56 -10.80 17.77
N ILE A 65 -7.72 -9.78 17.59
CA ILE A 65 -6.45 -9.65 18.32
C ILE A 65 -6.68 -9.38 19.80
N GLU A 66 -7.66 -8.55 20.15
CA GLU A 66 -8.03 -8.29 21.55
C GLU A 66 -8.49 -9.57 22.26
N SER A 67 -9.17 -10.47 21.54
CA SER A 67 -9.61 -11.79 22.04
C SER A 67 -8.46 -12.79 22.16
N ASP A 68 -7.69 -12.97 21.09
CA ASP A 68 -6.76 -14.10 20.94
C ASP A 68 -5.32 -13.75 21.33
N GLY A 69 -5.05 -12.46 21.54
CA GLY A 69 -3.71 -11.93 21.76
C GLY A 69 -2.92 -11.70 20.46
N GLU A 70 -1.82 -10.95 20.58
CA GLU A 70 -0.91 -10.67 19.47
C GLU A 70 -0.07 -11.89 19.06
N VAL A 71 0.07 -12.86 19.97
CA VAL A 71 0.81 -14.10 19.77
C VAL A 71 -0.11 -15.25 20.10
N ILE A 72 -0.34 -16.12 19.11
CA ILE A 72 -1.14 -17.32 19.27
C ILE A 72 -0.18 -18.46 19.62
N THR A 73 -0.35 -19.04 20.81
CA THR A 73 0.41 -20.22 21.24
C THR A 73 -0.38 -21.48 20.94
N THR A 74 0.20 -22.36 20.12
CA THR A 74 -0.36 -23.67 19.79
C THR A 74 0.57 -24.78 20.30
N GLU A 75 0.12 -26.03 20.30
CA GLU A 75 0.96 -27.20 20.62
C GLU A 75 2.21 -27.30 19.72
N SER A 76 2.14 -26.73 18.51
CA SER A 76 3.26 -26.67 17.55
C SER A 76 4.18 -25.45 17.73
N GLY A 77 3.94 -24.61 18.74
CA GLY A 77 4.71 -23.41 19.05
C GLY A 77 3.91 -22.10 18.96
N SER A 78 4.58 -20.99 19.26
CA SER A 78 4.01 -19.64 19.22
C SER A 78 4.24 -18.97 17.87
N ARG A 79 3.19 -18.34 17.33
CA ARG A 79 3.26 -17.56 16.09
C ARG A 79 2.58 -16.21 16.27
N ILE A 80 3.06 -15.20 15.56
CA ILE A 80 2.42 -13.88 15.49
C ILE A 80 1.02 -14.04 14.90
N ASN A 81 0.04 -13.36 15.48
CA ASN A 81 -1.34 -13.38 15.02
C ASN A 81 -1.41 -12.86 13.56
N PRO A 82 -1.89 -13.67 12.60
CA PRO A 82 -1.95 -13.25 11.19
C PRO A 82 -2.86 -12.03 10.96
N ALA A 83 -3.77 -11.73 11.89
CA ALA A 83 -4.61 -10.55 11.84
C ALA A 83 -3.81 -9.24 11.86
N LEU A 84 -2.62 -9.21 12.49
CA LEU A 84 -1.75 -8.03 12.53
C LEU A 84 -1.34 -7.58 11.12
N ALA A 85 -0.81 -8.51 10.31
CA ALA A 85 -0.41 -8.22 8.95
C ALA A 85 -1.61 -7.89 8.03
N ALA A 86 -2.78 -8.45 8.34
CA ALA A 86 -4.01 -8.14 7.61
C ALA A 86 -4.49 -6.71 7.91
N ILE A 87 -4.45 -6.27 9.18
CA ILE A 87 -4.80 -4.90 9.58
C ILE A 87 -3.94 -3.88 8.83
N ASP A 88 -2.63 -4.08 8.77
CA ASP A 88 -1.73 -3.13 8.09
C ASP A 88 -2.09 -2.96 6.61
N LYS A 89 -2.38 -4.08 5.92
CA LYS A 89 -2.82 -4.04 4.51
C LYS A 89 -4.15 -3.31 4.36
N GLN A 90 -5.12 -3.59 5.22
CA GLN A 90 -6.44 -2.95 5.15
C GLN A 90 -6.35 -1.45 5.46
N ARG A 91 -5.52 -1.04 6.44
CA ARG A 91 -5.26 0.37 6.74
C ARG A 91 -4.65 1.11 5.55
N GLN A 92 -3.70 0.50 4.85
CA GLN A 92 -3.13 1.09 3.64
C GLN A 92 -4.18 1.27 2.53
N THR A 93 -5.08 0.28 2.36
CA THR A 93 -6.19 0.38 1.41
C THR A 93 -7.14 1.51 1.79
N LEU A 94 -7.52 1.59 3.07
CA LEU A 94 -8.38 2.65 3.61
C LEU A 94 -7.79 4.04 3.35
N ILE A 95 -6.51 4.25 3.69
CA ILE A 95 -5.80 5.51 3.46
C ILE A 95 -5.84 5.91 1.99
N LYS A 96 -5.60 4.96 1.07
CA LYS A 96 -5.63 5.22 -0.38
C LYS A 96 -7.02 5.69 -0.84
N MET A 97 -8.08 5.00 -0.41
CA MET A 97 -9.46 5.36 -0.75
C MET A 97 -9.82 6.75 -0.23
N LEU A 98 -9.54 7.05 1.04
CA LEU A 98 -9.83 8.35 1.63
C LEU A 98 -9.02 9.49 1.00
N THR A 99 -7.77 9.21 0.61
CA THR A 99 -6.93 10.18 -0.13
C THR A 99 -7.52 10.51 -1.49
N GLN A 100 -8.08 9.52 -2.18
CA GLN A 100 -8.72 9.72 -3.48
C GLN A 100 -10.02 10.53 -3.36
N VAL A 101 -10.88 10.25 -2.38
CA VAL A 101 -12.07 11.08 -2.09
C VAL A 101 -11.65 12.53 -1.84
N ARG A 102 -10.62 12.74 -1.01
CA ARG A 102 -10.10 14.07 -0.72
C ARG A 102 -9.57 14.79 -1.96
N ALA A 103 -8.84 14.10 -2.83
CA ALA A 103 -8.33 14.70 -4.06
C ALA A 103 -9.47 15.16 -4.98
N SER A 104 -10.56 14.38 -5.04
CA SER A 104 -11.79 14.74 -5.74
C SER A 104 -12.41 16.03 -5.15
N TRP A 105 -12.52 16.12 -3.83
CA TRP A 105 -13.05 17.31 -3.15
C TRP A 105 -12.19 18.55 -3.38
N MET A 106 -10.86 18.43 -3.26
CA MET A 106 -9.96 19.55 -3.52
C MET A 106 -10.08 20.05 -4.97
N TYR A 107 -10.29 19.14 -5.91
CA TYR A 107 -10.56 19.50 -7.30
C TYR A 107 -11.88 20.25 -7.45
N ALA A 108 -12.95 19.77 -6.81
CA ALA A 108 -14.26 20.42 -6.83
C ALA A 108 -14.22 21.83 -6.22
N THR A 109 -13.49 22.04 -5.12
CA THR A 109 -13.41 23.35 -4.45
C THR A 109 -12.48 24.34 -5.13
N SER A 110 -11.37 23.88 -5.73
CA SER A 110 -10.33 24.78 -6.29
C SER A 110 -10.37 24.91 -7.81
N GLY A 111 -11.12 24.04 -8.50
CA GLY A 111 -11.10 23.92 -9.97
C GLY A 111 -9.76 23.45 -10.55
N SER A 112 -8.73 23.27 -9.71
CA SER A 112 -7.39 22.85 -10.09
C SER A 112 -7.14 21.44 -9.59
N ARG A 113 -6.65 20.56 -10.48
CA ARG A 113 -6.22 19.23 -10.05
C ARG A 113 -5.04 19.40 -9.10
N PRO A 114 -5.06 18.82 -7.89
CA PRO A 114 -3.92 18.90 -7.00
C PRO A 114 -2.69 18.38 -7.74
N SER A 115 -1.68 19.22 -7.93
CA SER A 115 -0.40 18.87 -8.56
C SER A 115 0.43 18.03 -7.57
N GLY A 116 -0.08 16.85 -7.23
CA GLY A 116 0.57 15.91 -6.33
C GLY A 116 1.02 14.70 -7.13
N ARG A 117 2.34 14.56 -7.31
CA ARG A 117 2.94 13.29 -7.77
C ARG A 117 2.28 12.13 -7.04
N GLN A 118 1.74 11.20 -7.83
CA GLN A 118 1.10 9.99 -7.37
C GLN A 118 2.00 9.28 -6.33
N PRO A 119 1.56 9.10 -5.07
CA PRO A 119 2.31 8.33 -4.09
C PRO A 119 2.25 6.87 -4.52
N GLY A 120 3.27 6.44 -5.27
CA GLY A 120 3.32 5.12 -5.90
C GLY A 120 4.01 5.09 -7.27
N SER A 121 4.29 6.24 -7.90
CA SER A 121 5.14 6.26 -9.11
C SER A 121 6.63 6.22 -8.76
N THR A 122 7.03 5.25 -7.94
CA THR A 122 8.45 4.90 -7.80
C THR A 122 8.71 3.80 -8.82
N HIS A 123 9.50 4.17 -9.84
CA HIS A 123 9.88 3.41 -11.04
C HIS A 123 8.86 3.35 -12.19
N VAL A 124 8.99 4.32 -13.09
CA VAL A 124 9.00 4.00 -14.52
C VAL A 124 10.04 2.89 -14.73
N TYR A 125 9.55 1.70 -15.04
CA TYR A 125 10.38 0.59 -15.51
C TYR A 125 10.81 0.91 -16.94
N ASP A 126 11.83 1.76 -17.10
CA ASP A 126 12.51 1.95 -18.37
C ASP A 126 13.51 0.79 -18.54
N GLY A 127 12.99 -0.35 -19.03
CA GLY A 127 13.72 -1.62 -19.19
C GLY A 127 14.86 -1.58 -20.23
N VAL A 128 15.37 -0.41 -20.60
CA VAL A 128 16.35 -0.26 -21.69
C VAL A 128 17.76 0.06 -21.19
N THR A 129 17.93 0.67 -20.00
CA THR A 129 19.26 1.13 -19.54
C THR A 129 20.04 0.08 -18.73
N GLN A 130 19.36 -0.77 -17.94
CA GLN A 130 20.07 -1.75 -17.09
C GLN A 130 20.71 -2.92 -17.88
N ARG A 131 20.25 -3.19 -19.11
CA ARG A 131 20.83 -4.23 -19.97
C ARG A 131 22.18 -3.79 -20.58
N GLN A 132 22.40 -2.49 -20.77
CA GLN A 132 23.68 -1.96 -21.28
C GLN A 132 24.77 -1.99 -20.20
N GLU A 133 24.45 -1.65 -18.94
CA GLU A 133 25.45 -1.65 -17.86
C GLU A 133 25.91 -3.07 -17.48
N ARG A 134 25.01 -4.06 -17.49
CA ARG A 134 25.40 -5.47 -17.27
C ARG A 134 26.15 -6.11 -18.43
N ALA A 135 25.97 -5.59 -19.66
CA ALA A 135 26.75 -6.03 -20.82
C ALA A 135 28.17 -5.45 -20.79
N ALA A 136 28.34 -4.20 -20.34
CA ALA A 136 29.65 -3.59 -20.15
C ALA A 136 30.46 -4.25 -19.02
N ALA A 137 29.81 -4.64 -17.92
CA ALA A 137 30.46 -5.35 -16.80
C ALA A 137 30.81 -6.83 -17.08
N ARG A 138 30.37 -7.38 -18.23
CA ARG A 138 30.64 -8.76 -18.66
C ARG A 138 31.66 -8.85 -19.80
N MET A 139 32.51 -7.83 -20.00
CA MET A 139 33.69 -8.01 -20.84
C MET A 139 34.71 -8.88 -20.11
N PRO A 140 35.00 -10.11 -20.59
CA PRO A 140 36.16 -10.84 -20.09
C PRO A 140 37.40 -10.04 -20.48
N GLN A 141 38.22 -9.69 -19.50
CA GLN A 141 39.63 -9.43 -19.74
C GLN A 141 40.15 -10.57 -20.62
N ARG A 142 40.50 -10.24 -21.87
CA ARG A 142 41.21 -11.12 -22.79
C ARG A 142 42.56 -11.45 -22.16
N GLY A 143 42.56 -12.42 -21.24
CA GLY A 143 43.73 -13.14 -20.80
C GLY A 143 44.30 -13.85 -22.01
N SER A 144 45.41 -13.33 -22.52
CA SER A 144 46.32 -14.00 -23.44
C SER A 144 46.86 -15.26 -22.77
N HIS A 145 46.11 -16.36 -22.84
CA HIS A 145 46.58 -17.70 -22.52
C HIS A 145 46.54 -18.54 -23.79
N ALA A 146 47.65 -18.47 -24.51
CA ALA A 146 47.99 -19.39 -25.58
C ALA A 146 48.10 -20.82 -25.00
N PRO A 147 47.36 -21.82 -25.53
CA PRO A 147 47.60 -23.20 -25.14
C PRO A 147 48.91 -23.70 -25.76
N LYS A 148 49.88 -24.01 -24.88
CA LYS A 148 51.07 -24.83 -25.18
C LYS A 148 50.59 -26.17 -25.78
N ARG A 149 50.89 -26.44 -27.06
CA ARG A 149 50.70 -27.75 -27.69
C ARG A 149 51.66 -28.76 -27.05
N PRO A 150 51.21 -29.86 -26.43
CA PRO A 150 52.09 -30.97 -26.12
C PRO A 150 52.26 -31.87 -27.36
N SER A 151 53.52 -32.04 -27.74
CA SER A 151 54.01 -33.00 -28.73
C SER A 151 54.04 -34.41 -28.15
N HIS A 152 53.33 -35.35 -28.76
CA HIS A 152 53.61 -36.80 -28.70
C HIS A 152 53.23 -37.37 -30.06
N ALA A 153 54.17 -37.71 -30.95
CA ALA A 153 55.10 -38.84 -30.91
C ALA A 153 54.39 -40.22 -30.90
N SER A 154 54.35 -40.81 -32.09
CA SER A 154 54.48 -42.24 -32.42
C SER A 154 53.70 -43.28 -31.61
N ARG A 155 52.82 -44.03 -32.30
CA ARG A 155 52.81 -45.50 -32.11
C ARG A 155 52.36 -46.24 -33.37
N LYS A 156 53.27 -47.10 -33.85
CA LYS A 156 53.12 -48.10 -34.91
C LYS A 156 51.98 -49.08 -34.61
N LYS A 157 51.31 -49.55 -35.66
CA LYS A 157 51.20 -50.97 -36.01
C LYS A 157 50.94 -51.11 -37.50
#